data_AF-C7N8T9-F1
#
_entry.id   AF-C7N8T9-F1
#
_cell.length_a   1.000
_cell.length_b   1.000
_cell.length_c   1.000
_cell.angle_alpha   90.00
_cell.angle_beta   90.00
_cell.angle_gamma   90.00
#
_symmetry.space_group_name_H-M   'P 1'
#
loop_
_entity.id
_entity.type
_entity.pdbx_description
1 polymer ?
#
loop_
_entity_poly.entity_id
_entity_poly.type
_entity_poly.pdbx_seq_one_letter_code
_entity_poly.pdbx_strand_id
1 'polypeptide(L)'
;MFPTSVSLEEVSEYVLNYLEKRYNMDKKKLIVNSDGGIWIDSFVRELGIYKPIHIYDKFHLVKAIAEISKRDKEISKNLYKWLKGDDFKELENFYKNFKEKENVSQRRKDHTKMLFNQYEKIRRIYTKEDYIGLRMEALVSHECSRFLSSRPKAFSRRKIKARALYHTFFENYGKNKEKAYELYFSGKRTSSLEKVIEMECLPEIVNETGKSTNMPYLRGGECPIREILKEISQSKIF
;
A
#
# COMPACT_ATOMS: atom_id res chain seq x y z
N MET A 1 -1.30 3.16 -14.81
CA MET A 1 -1.17 4.62 -14.70
C MET A 1 -0.83 4.94 -13.26
N PHE A 2 0.18 5.77 -13.02
CA PHE A 2 0.50 6.25 -11.67
C PHE A 2 -0.68 7.08 -11.18
N PRO A 3 -1.15 6.89 -9.93
CA PRO A 3 -2.43 7.42 -9.55
C PRO A 3 -2.37 8.92 -9.32
N THR A 4 -1.22 9.60 -9.31
CA THR A 4 -1.11 10.98 -8.83
C THR A 4 -0.91 12.03 -9.91
N SER A 5 -1.07 13.28 -9.48
CA SER A 5 -0.85 14.44 -10.32
C SER A 5 0.60 14.67 -10.69
N VAL A 6 1.42 14.15 -9.82
CA VAL A 6 2.81 14.45 -9.85
C VAL A 6 3.55 13.19 -10.32
N SER A 7 4.70 13.34 -10.99
CA SER A 7 5.31 12.24 -11.73
C SER A 7 5.81 11.13 -10.81
N LEU A 8 5.99 9.93 -11.39
CA LEU A 8 6.53 8.79 -10.66
C LEU A 8 7.98 9.06 -10.24
N GLU A 9 8.77 9.68 -11.11
CA GLU A 9 10.17 10.01 -10.88
C GLU A 9 10.32 10.90 -9.64
N GLU A 10 9.53 11.96 -9.58
CA GLU A 10 9.56 12.91 -8.46
C GLU A 10 9.01 12.29 -7.15
N VAL A 11 8.03 11.36 -7.20
CA VAL A 11 7.65 10.60 -5.98
C VAL A 11 8.80 9.72 -5.53
N SER A 12 9.48 9.10 -6.49
CA SER A 12 10.60 8.22 -6.20
C SER A 12 11.75 9.00 -5.58
N GLU A 13 12.11 10.15 -6.14
CA GLU A 13 13.12 11.06 -5.59
C GLU A 13 12.75 11.51 -4.18
N TYR A 14 11.49 11.91 -3.97
CA TYR A 14 11.02 12.27 -2.63
C TYR A 14 11.26 11.13 -1.62
N VAL A 15 10.82 9.91 -1.96
CA VAL A 15 10.94 8.75 -1.07
C VAL A 15 12.40 8.39 -0.82
N LEU A 16 13.25 8.41 -1.85
CA LEU A 16 14.68 8.15 -1.72
C LEU A 16 15.34 9.17 -0.76
N ASN A 17 15.06 10.46 -0.94
CA ASN A 17 15.54 11.52 -0.07
C ASN A 17 15.07 11.34 1.38
N TYR A 18 13.81 10.97 1.58
CA TYR A 18 13.27 10.67 2.91
C TYR A 18 14.02 9.50 3.57
N LEU A 19 14.23 8.41 2.82
CA LEU A 19 14.90 7.21 3.31
C LEU A 19 16.34 7.52 3.74
N GLU A 20 17.14 8.20 2.90
CA GLU A 20 18.51 8.60 3.22
C GLU A 20 18.60 9.53 4.44
N LYS A 21 17.71 10.52 4.51
CA LYS A 21 17.70 11.46 5.66
C LYS A 21 17.29 10.76 6.95
N ARG A 22 16.58 9.64 6.91
CA ARG A 22 15.97 9.00 8.10
C ARG A 22 16.69 7.74 8.57
N TYR A 23 17.33 7.03 7.66
CA TYR A 23 17.96 5.74 7.90
C TYR A 23 19.33 5.70 7.25
N ASN A 24 20.26 4.97 7.87
CA ASN A 24 21.50 4.59 7.20
C ASN A 24 21.16 3.43 6.24
N MET A 25 20.88 3.76 4.98
CA MET A 25 20.38 2.80 3.99
C MET A 25 21.40 1.70 3.65
N ASP A 26 22.70 2.00 3.71
CA ASP A 26 23.77 1.00 3.53
C ASP A 26 23.70 -0.16 4.53
N LYS A 27 23.12 0.08 5.71
CA LYS A 27 22.97 -0.91 6.78
C LYS A 27 21.56 -1.51 6.85
N LYS A 28 20.68 -1.17 5.91
CA LYS A 28 19.26 -1.55 5.95
C LYS A 28 18.85 -2.27 4.67
N LYS A 29 17.84 -3.12 4.84
CA LYS A 29 17.21 -3.85 3.75
C LYS A 29 15.86 -3.20 3.45
N LEU A 30 15.63 -2.83 2.20
CA LEU A 30 14.36 -2.25 1.77
C LEU A 30 13.40 -3.36 1.32
N ILE A 31 12.28 -3.48 2.02
CA ILE A 31 11.16 -4.34 1.61
C ILE A 31 10.00 -3.43 1.23
N VAL A 32 9.51 -3.59 0.00
CA VAL A 32 8.32 -2.89 -0.47
C VAL A 32 7.18 -3.90 -0.47
N ASN A 33 6.13 -3.65 0.32
CA ASN A 33 4.94 -4.50 0.35
C ASN A 33 3.76 -3.76 -0.29
N SER A 34 3.07 -4.39 -1.24
CA SER A 34 1.95 -3.73 -1.94
C SER A 34 0.93 -4.68 -2.56
N ASP A 35 -0.19 -4.11 -3.03
CA ASP A 35 -1.28 -4.80 -3.74
C ASP A 35 -0.94 -5.25 -5.18
N GLY A 36 0.31 -5.02 -5.62
CA GLY A 36 0.79 -5.41 -6.95
C GLY A 36 0.26 -4.56 -8.10
N GLY A 37 -0.20 -3.33 -7.84
CA GLY A 37 -0.52 -2.38 -8.90
C GLY A 37 0.66 -2.15 -9.85
N ILE A 38 0.39 -2.09 -11.17
CA ILE A 38 1.43 -2.00 -12.22
C ILE A 38 2.40 -0.82 -11.99
N TRP A 39 1.89 0.31 -11.51
CA TRP A 39 2.72 1.48 -11.24
C TRP A 39 3.71 1.26 -10.09
N ILE A 40 3.41 0.37 -9.16
CA ILE A 40 4.28 0.05 -8.02
C ILE A 40 5.50 -0.71 -8.51
N ASP A 41 5.35 -1.54 -9.54
CA ASP A 41 6.49 -2.21 -10.16
C ASP A 41 7.44 -1.20 -10.79
N SER A 42 6.92 -0.13 -11.38
CA SER A 42 7.74 0.99 -11.85
C SER A 42 8.39 1.73 -10.70
N PHE A 43 7.64 2.07 -9.66
CA PHE A 43 8.17 2.72 -8.45
C PHE A 43 9.31 1.92 -7.80
N VAL A 44 9.14 0.61 -7.65
CA VAL A 44 10.16 -0.30 -7.10
C VAL A 44 11.43 -0.30 -7.96
N ARG A 45 11.32 -0.14 -9.28
CA ARG A 45 12.49 -0.01 -10.16
C ARG A 45 13.24 1.30 -9.93
N GLU A 46 12.53 2.41 -9.72
CA GLU A 46 13.15 3.70 -9.37
C GLU A 46 13.91 3.64 -8.04
N LEU A 47 13.43 2.85 -7.08
CA LEU A 47 14.13 2.57 -5.82
C LEU A 47 15.32 1.60 -5.97
N GLY A 48 15.70 1.26 -7.20
CA GLY A 48 16.64 0.18 -7.54
C GLY A 48 18.03 0.30 -6.90
N ILE A 49 18.47 1.51 -6.53
CA ILE A 49 19.74 1.74 -5.84
C ILE A 49 19.86 0.95 -4.53
N TYR A 50 18.74 0.70 -3.83
CA TYR A 50 18.70 -0.10 -2.60
C TYR A 50 18.29 -1.56 -2.81
N LYS A 51 18.15 -2.00 -4.07
CA LYS A 51 17.76 -3.37 -4.45
C LYS A 51 16.53 -3.85 -3.67
N PRO A 52 15.40 -3.13 -3.74
CA PRO A 52 14.21 -3.41 -2.95
C PRO A 52 13.65 -4.81 -3.19
N ILE A 53 13.24 -5.47 -2.12
CA ILE A 53 12.52 -6.74 -2.21
C ILE A 53 11.03 -6.43 -2.24
N HIS A 54 10.43 -6.57 -3.42
CA HIS A 54 8.99 -6.42 -3.59
C HIS A 54 8.25 -7.68 -3.17
N ILE A 55 7.34 -7.55 -2.20
CA ILE A 55 6.51 -8.62 -1.66
C ILE A 55 5.04 -8.25 -1.86
N TYR A 56 4.21 -9.22 -2.24
CA TYR A 56 2.77 -8.99 -2.39
C TYR A 56 2.09 -8.87 -1.01
N ASP A 57 1.06 -8.04 -0.92
CA ASP A 57 0.31 -7.87 0.33
C ASP A 57 -0.52 -9.12 0.67
N LYS A 58 -0.38 -9.58 1.91
CA LYS A 58 -1.00 -10.83 2.37
C LYS A 58 -2.52 -10.70 2.50
N PHE A 59 -3.04 -9.52 2.82
CA PHE A 59 -4.48 -9.32 2.95
C PHE A 59 -5.18 -9.37 1.59
N HIS A 60 -4.60 -8.72 0.57
CA HIS A 60 -5.06 -8.81 -0.81
C HIS A 60 -4.98 -10.25 -1.34
N LEU A 61 -3.93 -10.99 -0.98
CA LEU A 61 -3.81 -12.42 -1.31
C LEU A 61 -4.97 -13.23 -0.73
N VAL A 62 -5.27 -13.07 0.56
CA VAL A 62 -6.36 -13.78 1.23
C VAL A 62 -7.71 -13.45 0.57
N LYS A 63 -7.96 -12.18 0.26
CA LYS A 63 -9.17 -11.75 -0.47
C LYS A 63 -9.25 -12.38 -1.85
N ALA A 64 -8.14 -12.45 -2.57
CA ALA A 64 -8.10 -13.06 -3.89
C ALA A 64 -8.38 -14.56 -3.86
N ILE A 65 -7.75 -15.29 -2.94
CA ILE A 65 -8.01 -16.73 -2.76
C ILE A 65 -9.46 -16.98 -2.34
N ALA A 66 -10.03 -16.16 -1.47
CA ALA A 66 -11.44 -16.25 -1.09
C ALA A 66 -12.38 -16.02 -2.29
N GLU A 67 -12.07 -15.04 -3.13
CA GLU A 67 -12.84 -14.76 -4.35
C GLU A 67 -12.74 -15.90 -5.37
N ILE A 68 -11.54 -16.44 -5.60
CA ILE A 68 -11.31 -17.55 -6.54
C ILE A 68 -12.00 -18.83 -6.06
N SER A 69 -11.93 -19.14 -4.77
CA SER A 69 -12.49 -20.38 -4.21
C SER A 69 -14.00 -20.36 -4.04
N LYS A 70 -14.65 -19.20 -3.80
CA LYS A 70 -16.11 -19.11 -3.53
C LYS A 70 -16.61 -20.15 -2.51
N ARG A 71 -15.85 -20.33 -1.41
CA ARG A 71 -16.09 -21.32 -0.31
C ARG A 71 -15.64 -22.75 -0.60
N ASP A 72 -15.10 -23.03 -1.77
CA ASP A 72 -14.45 -24.30 -2.06
C ASP A 72 -13.15 -24.46 -1.25
N LYS A 73 -13.18 -25.36 -0.27
CA LYS A 73 -12.06 -25.61 0.64
C LYS A 73 -10.89 -26.29 -0.07
N GLU A 74 -11.14 -27.07 -1.10
CA GLU A 74 -10.10 -27.79 -1.83
C GLU A 74 -9.33 -26.83 -2.72
N ILE A 75 -10.03 -25.96 -3.48
CA ILE A 75 -9.39 -24.91 -4.28
C ILE A 75 -8.52 -24.00 -3.41
N SER A 76 -9.05 -23.53 -2.28
CA SER A 76 -8.29 -22.65 -1.38
C SER A 76 -7.07 -23.35 -0.78
N LYS A 77 -7.22 -24.59 -0.31
CA LYS A 77 -6.09 -25.40 0.23
C LYS A 77 -5.00 -25.61 -0.82
N ASN A 78 -5.38 -25.96 -2.04
CA ASN A 78 -4.44 -26.19 -3.14
C ASN A 78 -3.70 -24.90 -3.52
N LEU A 79 -4.40 -23.76 -3.64
CA LEU A 79 -3.76 -22.47 -3.89
C LEU A 79 -2.71 -22.12 -2.82
N TYR A 80 -3.03 -22.27 -1.54
CA TYR A 80 -2.05 -22.03 -0.47
C TYR A 80 -0.88 -23.01 -0.53
N LYS A 81 -1.13 -24.29 -0.81
CA LYS A 81 -0.08 -25.30 -0.97
C LYS A 81 0.89 -24.87 -2.06
N TRP A 82 0.39 -24.57 -3.25
CA TRP A 82 1.24 -24.25 -4.40
C TRP A 82 2.06 -22.98 -4.20
N LEU A 83 1.45 -21.94 -3.62
CA LEU A 83 2.12 -20.66 -3.34
C LEU A 83 3.20 -20.79 -2.25
N LYS A 84 3.07 -21.75 -1.34
CA LYS A 84 4.04 -22.02 -0.28
C LYS A 84 5.14 -23.02 -0.71
N GLY A 85 4.77 -24.00 -1.53
CA GLY A 85 5.61 -25.16 -1.89
C GLY A 85 6.50 -24.98 -3.12
N ASP A 86 6.47 -23.82 -3.76
CA ASP A 86 7.12 -23.56 -5.05
C ASP A 86 6.54 -24.33 -6.24
N ASP A 87 5.26 -24.68 -6.18
CA ASP A 87 4.59 -25.50 -7.21
C ASP A 87 4.06 -24.62 -8.36
N PHE A 88 4.93 -23.84 -9.02
CA PHE A 88 4.52 -22.92 -10.11
C PHE A 88 3.76 -23.63 -11.24
N LYS A 89 4.20 -24.84 -11.61
CA LYS A 89 3.56 -25.65 -12.66
C LYS A 89 2.11 -25.99 -12.33
N GLU A 90 1.82 -26.30 -11.06
CA GLU A 90 0.46 -26.60 -10.63
C GLU A 90 -0.43 -25.35 -10.67
N LEU A 91 0.11 -24.20 -10.25
CA LEU A 91 -0.59 -22.93 -10.36
C LEU A 91 -0.83 -22.55 -11.84
N GLU A 92 0.13 -22.79 -12.73
CA GLU A 92 0.00 -22.56 -14.17
C GLU A 92 -1.08 -23.45 -14.79
N ASN A 93 -1.06 -24.74 -14.48
CA ASN A 93 -2.08 -25.70 -14.92
C ASN A 93 -3.47 -25.30 -14.43
N PHE A 94 -3.58 -24.92 -13.14
CA PHE A 94 -4.80 -24.38 -12.59
C PHE A 94 -5.26 -23.15 -13.38
N TYR A 95 -4.39 -22.16 -13.60
CA TYR A 95 -4.73 -20.95 -14.36
C TYR A 95 -5.22 -21.26 -15.78
N LYS A 96 -4.51 -22.12 -16.52
CA LYS A 96 -4.89 -22.52 -17.89
C LYS A 96 -6.27 -23.16 -17.95
N ASN A 97 -6.56 -24.07 -17.01
CA ASN A 97 -7.88 -24.69 -16.93
C ASN A 97 -8.96 -23.70 -16.48
N PHE A 98 -8.64 -22.82 -15.55
CA PHE A 98 -9.61 -21.93 -14.92
C PHE A 98 -10.02 -20.74 -15.80
N LYS A 99 -9.11 -20.26 -16.66
CA LYS A 99 -9.40 -19.16 -17.60
C LYS A 99 -10.41 -19.57 -18.70
N GLU A 100 -10.40 -20.84 -19.10
CA GLU A 100 -11.23 -21.37 -20.21
C GLU A 100 -12.60 -21.85 -19.74
N LYS A 101 -12.78 -22.16 -18.46
CA LYS A 101 -14.08 -22.60 -17.91
C LYS A 101 -15.20 -21.57 -18.12
N GLU A 102 -16.27 -21.98 -18.80
CA GLU A 102 -17.44 -21.13 -19.07
C GLU A 102 -18.25 -20.81 -17.81
N ASN A 103 -18.33 -21.76 -16.87
CA ASN A 103 -19.07 -21.61 -15.60
C ASN A 103 -18.33 -20.80 -14.51
N VAL A 104 -17.16 -20.24 -14.84
CA VAL A 104 -16.38 -19.41 -13.93
C VAL A 104 -16.58 -17.94 -14.29
N SER A 105 -17.00 -17.13 -13.31
CA SER A 105 -17.20 -15.69 -13.52
C SER A 105 -15.89 -14.98 -13.88
N GLN A 106 -15.98 -13.93 -14.70
CA GLN A 106 -14.83 -13.13 -15.12
C GLN A 106 -14.01 -12.62 -13.93
N ARG A 107 -14.69 -12.19 -12.85
CA ARG A 107 -14.03 -11.75 -11.62
C ARG A 107 -13.09 -12.80 -11.04
N ARG A 108 -13.47 -14.08 -11.02
CA ARG A 108 -12.61 -15.17 -10.53
C ARG A 108 -11.44 -15.41 -11.49
N LYS A 109 -11.66 -15.32 -12.80
CA LYS A 109 -10.61 -15.42 -13.83
C LYS A 109 -9.57 -14.31 -13.65
N ASP A 110 -10.02 -13.08 -13.42
CA ASP A 110 -9.13 -11.92 -13.20
C ASP A 110 -8.27 -12.08 -11.95
N HIS A 111 -8.85 -12.55 -10.84
CA HIS A 111 -8.08 -12.81 -9.62
C HIS A 111 -7.09 -13.96 -9.80
N THR A 112 -7.46 -15.00 -10.57
CA THR A 112 -6.55 -16.11 -10.89
C THR A 112 -5.38 -15.64 -11.74
N LYS A 113 -5.65 -14.80 -12.76
CA LYS A 113 -4.61 -14.15 -13.57
C LYS A 113 -3.70 -13.28 -12.72
N MET A 114 -4.24 -12.53 -11.77
CA MET A 114 -3.46 -11.72 -10.83
C MET A 114 -2.52 -12.59 -9.99
N LEU A 115 -3.03 -13.67 -9.36
CA LEU A 115 -2.18 -14.58 -8.58
C LEU A 115 -1.04 -15.15 -9.41
N PHE A 116 -1.35 -15.58 -10.64
CA PHE A 116 -0.35 -16.10 -11.57
C PHE A 116 0.73 -15.06 -11.89
N ASN A 117 0.33 -13.85 -12.25
CA ASN A 117 1.26 -12.76 -12.60
C ASN A 117 2.11 -12.30 -11.41
N GLN A 118 1.59 -12.38 -10.19
CA GLN A 118 2.26 -11.93 -8.96
C GLN A 118 2.96 -13.07 -8.20
N TYR A 119 3.06 -14.26 -8.79
CA TYR A 119 3.54 -15.49 -8.15
C TYR A 119 4.85 -15.27 -7.37
N GLU A 120 5.88 -14.73 -8.02
CA GLU A 120 7.18 -14.51 -7.38
C GLU A 120 7.11 -13.57 -6.16
N LYS A 121 6.27 -12.53 -6.24
CA LYS A 121 6.09 -11.58 -5.15
C LYS A 121 5.29 -12.19 -3.99
N ILE A 122 4.33 -13.07 -4.30
CA ILE A 122 3.56 -13.82 -3.31
C ILE A 122 4.45 -14.86 -2.62
N ARG A 123 5.28 -15.60 -3.38
CA ARG A 123 6.21 -16.60 -2.86
C ARG A 123 7.18 -16.00 -1.83
N ARG A 124 7.57 -14.74 -2.01
CA ARG A 124 8.41 -14.00 -1.04
C ARG A 124 7.77 -13.84 0.34
N ILE A 125 6.44 -13.92 0.46
CA ILE A 125 5.75 -13.94 1.77
C ILE A 125 6.20 -15.14 2.62
N TYR A 126 6.49 -16.28 1.98
CA TYR A 126 6.84 -17.53 2.66
C TYR A 126 8.34 -17.79 2.71
N THR A 127 9.12 -17.16 1.81
CA THR A 127 10.55 -17.45 1.63
C THR A 127 11.48 -16.35 2.16
N LYS A 128 10.96 -15.17 2.49
CA LYS A 128 11.75 -14.10 3.12
C LYS A 128 11.52 -14.12 4.63
N GLU A 129 12.48 -14.66 5.37
CA GLU A 129 12.42 -14.81 6.83
C GLU A 129 12.27 -13.46 7.57
N ASP A 130 12.90 -12.40 7.06
CA ASP A 130 12.79 -11.05 7.64
C ASP A 130 11.43 -10.37 7.41
N TYR A 131 10.53 -10.97 6.62
CA TYR A 131 9.23 -10.40 6.33
C TYR A 131 8.22 -10.71 7.43
N ILE A 132 7.98 -9.72 8.30
CA ILE A 132 7.06 -9.82 9.44
C ILE A 132 5.60 -9.52 9.09
N GLY A 133 5.29 -9.16 7.84
CA GLY A 133 3.99 -8.66 7.43
C GLY A 133 3.83 -7.14 7.52
N LEU A 134 2.68 -6.66 7.07
CA LEU A 134 2.31 -5.24 7.05
C LEU A 134 1.01 -5.03 7.84
N ARG A 135 0.91 -3.93 8.59
CA ARG A 135 -0.30 -3.56 9.35
C ARG A 135 -1.14 -2.47 8.67
N MET A 136 -0.84 -2.13 7.41
CA MET A 136 -1.48 -0.98 6.74
C MET A 136 -2.99 -1.09 6.66
N GLU A 137 -3.58 -2.27 6.44
CA GLU A 137 -5.03 -2.43 6.40
C GLU A 137 -5.69 -2.21 7.77
N ALA A 138 -5.07 -2.65 8.86
CA ALA A 138 -5.55 -2.34 10.20
C ALA A 138 -5.45 -0.82 10.47
N LEU A 139 -4.34 -0.19 10.11
CA LEU A 139 -4.12 1.24 10.31
C LEU A 139 -5.03 2.13 9.45
N VAL A 140 -5.19 1.80 8.17
CA VAL A 140 -5.92 2.64 7.21
C VAL A 140 -7.39 2.25 7.17
N SER A 141 -7.70 0.97 6.92
CA SER A 141 -9.07 0.54 6.69
C SER A 141 -9.88 0.38 7.97
N HIS A 142 -9.27 0.03 9.10
CA HIS A 142 -9.97 -0.03 10.38
C HIS A 142 -9.88 1.29 11.14
N GLU A 143 -8.68 1.80 11.43
CA GLU A 143 -8.56 3.01 12.26
C GLU A 143 -9.02 4.27 11.53
N CYS A 144 -8.47 4.60 10.36
CA CYS A 144 -8.93 5.80 9.64
C CYS A 144 -10.42 5.72 9.29
N SER A 145 -10.93 4.56 8.86
CA SER A 145 -12.36 4.40 8.60
C SER A 145 -13.20 4.63 9.87
N ARG A 146 -12.80 4.08 11.03
CA ARG A 146 -13.54 4.26 12.28
C ARG A 146 -13.71 5.74 12.66
N PHE A 147 -12.71 6.58 12.37
CA PHE A 147 -12.78 8.01 12.69
C PHE A 147 -13.36 8.88 11.58
N LEU A 148 -13.19 8.49 10.31
CA LEU A 148 -13.60 9.29 9.15
C LEU A 148 -14.98 8.89 8.60
N SER A 149 -15.41 7.65 8.80
CA SER A 149 -16.71 7.13 8.30
C SER A 149 -17.83 7.19 9.35
N SER A 150 -17.50 7.21 10.64
CA SER A 150 -18.51 7.01 11.70
C SER A 150 -19.53 8.14 11.82
N ARG A 151 -19.23 9.35 11.33
CA ARG A 151 -20.19 10.43 11.04
C ARG A 151 -19.55 11.34 9.99
N PRO A 152 -20.19 11.60 8.83
CA PRO A 152 -19.65 12.56 7.87
C PRO A 152 -19.62 13.94 8.54
N LYS A 153 -18.42 14.36 8.97
CA LYS A 153 -18.16 15.70 9.48
C LYS A 153 -17.45 16.46 8.37
N ALA A 154 -17.86 17.70 8.13
CA ALA A 154 -17.17 18.61 7.22
C ALA A 154 -15.82 19.01 7.85
N PHE A 155 -14.85 18.10 7.80
CA PHE A 155 -13.50 18.40 8.23
C PHE A 155 -12.80 19.19 7.12
N SER A 156 -12.10 20.26 7.51
CA SER A 156 -11.15 20.88 6.60
C SER A 156 -9.99 19.93 6.31
N ARG A 157 -9.38 20.06 5.12
CA ARG A 157 -8.22 19.27 4.66
C ARG A 157 -7.10 19.21 5.72
N ARG A 158 -6.77 20.35 6.31
CA ARG A 158 -5.79 20.47 7.41
C ARG A 158 -6.16 19.60 8.62
N LYS A 159 -7.44 19.58 9.02
CA LYS A 159 -7.92 18.80 10.18
C LYS A 159 -7.93 17.30 9.92
N ILE A 160 -8.25 16.84 8.71
CA ILE A 160 -8.15 15.41 8.36
C ILE A 160 -6.69 14.94 8.41
N LYS A 161 -5.76 15.69 7.78
CA LYS A 161 -4.34 15.33 7.77
C LYS A 161 -3.76 15.23 9.18
N ALA A 162 -4.01 16.25 10.01
CA ALA A 162 -3.56 16.23 11.41
C ALA A 162 -4.13 15.06 12.21
N ARG A 163 -5.41 14.72 12.01
CA ARG A 163 -6.05 13.58 12.69
C ARG A 163 -5.51 12.24 12.21
N ALA A 164 -5.35 12.04 10.91
CA ALA A 164 -4.81 10.80 10.36
C ALA A 164 -3.39 10.54 10.88
N LEU A 165 -2.53 11.58 10.89
CA LEU A 165 -1.19 11.52 11.47
C LEU A 165 -1.23 11.19 12.97
N TYR A 166 -2.09 11.88 13.73
CA TYR A 166 -2.28 11.63 15.15
C TYR A 166 -2.69 10.16 15.43
N HIS A 167 -3.71 9.65 14.75
CA HIS A 167 -4.20 8.29 14.96
C HIS A 167 -3.17 7.23 14.55
N THR A 168 -2.49 7.42 13.41
CA THR A 168 -1.43 6.52 12.96
C THR A 168 -0.24 6.50 13.93
N PHE A 169 0.10 7.65 14.50
CA PHE A 169 1.17 7.78 15.49
C PHE A 169 0.86 7.02 16.80
N PHE A 170 -0.33 7.21 17.39
CA PHE A 170 -0.65 6.53 18.64
C PHE A 170 -0.85 5.01 18.49
N GLU A 171 -1.29 4.55 17.34
CA GLU A 171 -1.47 3.12 17.09
C GLU A 171 -0.12 2.39 16.93
N ASN A 172 0.87 3.05 16.32
CA ASN A 172 2.20 2.46 16.15
C ASN A 172 3.04 2.43 17.43
N TYR A 173 2.84 3.39 18.35
CA TYR A 173 3.74 3.58 19.51
C TYR A 173 3.05 3.35 20.87
N GLY A 174 1.82 2.84 20.82
CA GLY A 174 0.94 2.71 21.98
C GLY A 174 0.42 4.09 22.38
N LYS A 175 -0.75 4.12 23.04
CA LYS A 175 -1.39 5.36 23.51
C LYS A 175 -0.54 6.20 24.48
N ASN A 176 0.70 5.79 24.75
CA ASN A 176 1.69 6.52 25.53
C ASN A 176 2.36 7.61 24.67
N LYS A 177 1.84 8.83 24.85
CA LYS A 177 2.29 10.04 24.14
C LYS A 177 3.78 10.34 24.37
N GLU A 178 4.27 10.13 25.58
CA GLU A 178 5.65 10.44 25.98
C GLU A 178 6.64 9.50 25.32
N LYS A 179 6.40 8.19 25.39
CA LYS A 179 7.23 7.17 24.73
C LYS A 179 7.24 7.33 23.21
N ALA A 180 6.09 7.68 22.62
CA ALA A 180 5.97 7.93 21.19
C ALA A 180 6.74 9.20 20.78
N TYR A 181 6.68 10.26 21.59
CA TYR A 181 7.46 11.48 21.40
C TYR A 181 8.96 11.20 21.50
N GLU A 182 9.41 10.50 22.54
CA GLU A 182 10.80 10.08 22.69
C GLU A 182 11.27 9.23 21.51
N LEU A 183 10.53 8.19 21.08
CA LEU A 183 10.99 7.33 19.98
C LEU A 183 11.07 8.04 18.62
N TYR A 184 10.19 9.01 18.36
CA TYR A 184 10.22 9.77 17.11
C TYR A 184 11.22 10.93 17.11
N PHE A 185 11.41 11.59 18.26
CA PHE A 185 12.16 12.85 18.37
C PHE A 185 13.50 12.73 19.12
N SER A 186 13.74 11.69 19.91
CA SER A 186 15.01 11.52 20.65
C SER A 186 16.21 11.17 19.76
N GLY A 187 15.97 10.78 18.49
CA GLY A 187 17.01 10.30 17.58
C GLY A 187 17.50 11.29 16.51
N LYS A 188 17.01 12.55 16.45
CA LYS A 188 17.44 13.52 15.44
C LYS A 188 17.73 14.89 16.05
N ARG A 189 18.80 15.55 15.54
CA ARG A 189 19.18 16.96 15.79
C ARG A 189 18.15 17.96 15.23
N THR A 190 16.86 17.71 15.39
CA THR A 190 15.80 18.55 14.81
C THR A 190 14.78 18.79 15.91
N SER A 191 14.82 20.00 16.46
CA SER A 191 14.27 20.36 17.77
C SER A 191 12.76 20.60 17.80
N SER A 192 12.03 20.46 16.70
CA SER A 192 10.56 20.58 16.73
C SER A 192 9.87 19.91 15.55
N LEU A 193 8.62 19.53 15.79
CA LEU A 193 7.70 18.90 14.83
C LEU A 193 7.52 19.78 13.58
N GLU A 194 7.53 21.11 13.75
CA GLU A 194 7.33 22.08 12.68
C GLU A 194 8.53 22.15 11.71
N LYS A 195 9.79 22.06 12.20
CA LYS A 195 10.99 22.16 11.34
C LYS A 195 11.18 20.97 10.40
N VAL A 196 10.76 19.77 10.81
CA VAL A 196 10.78 18.58 9.94
C VAL A 196 9.71 18.69 8.85
N ILE A 197 8.61 19.39 9.14
CA ILE A 197 7.52 19.64 8.19
C ILE A 197 7.86 20.81 7.24
N GLU A 198 8.60 21.82 7.71
CA GLU A 198 9.03 22.99 6.92
C GLU A 198 10.18 22.70 5.94
N MET A 199 11.04 21.70 6.20
CA MET A 199 12.16 21.36 5.30
C MET A 199 11.74 20.66 3.98
N GLU A 200 10.45 20.44 3.75
CA GLU A 200 9.91 19.73 2.57
C GLU A 200 8.89 20.57 1.79
N CYS A 201 9.20 21.84 1.59
CA CYS A 201 8.52 22.67 0.60
C CYS A 201 9.57 23.23 -0.37
N LEU A 202 10.07 22.40 -1.29
CA LEU A 202 10.71 22.92 -2.50
C LEU A 202 9.57 23.33 -3.47
N PRO A 203 9.42 24.60 -3.82
CA PRO A 203 8.12 25.21 -4.10
C PRO A 203 7.53 24.95 -5.51
N GLU A 204 8.03 24.02 -6.31
CA GLU A 204 7.85 24.11 -7.77
C GLU A 204 7.08 22.96 -8.44
N ILE A 205 6.71 21.89 -7.72
CA ILE A 205 6.20 20.66 -8.37
C ILE A 205 4.66 20.53 -8.34
N VAL A 206 3.94 21.46 -7.70
CA VAL A 206 2.52 21.28 -7.32
C VAL A 206 1.50 21.53 -8.46
N ASN A 207 1.90 21.98 -9.64
CA ASN A 207 0.91 22.57 -10.55
C ASN A 207 0.07 21.63 -11.44
N GLU A 208 0.32 20.33 -11.57
CA GLU A 208 -0.47 19.55 -12.55
C GLU A 208 -0.84 18.12 -12.11
N THR A 209 -2.00 17.66 -12.63
CA THR A 209 -2.50 16.27 -12.93
C THR A 209 -3.50 15.49 -12.03
N GLY A 210 -4.67 16.05 -11.71
CA GLY A 210 -5.78 15.25 -11.14
C GLY A 210 -6.22 14.01 -11.98
N LYS A 211 -6.92 13.07 -11.30
CA LYS A 211 -7.76 11.89 -11.69
C LYS A 211 -7.05 10.52 -11.88
N SER A 212 -7.40 9.35 -11.29
CA SER A 212 -8.53 8.84 -10.50
C SER A 212 -8.22 7.44 -9.83
N THR A 213 -8.91 7.02 -8.74
CA THR A 213 -8.77 5.69 -8.08
C THR A 213 -10.14 5.02 -7.72
N ASN A 214 -10.16 3.78 -7.20
CA ASN A 214 -11.24 2.76 -7.37
C ASN A 214 -11.89 2.24 -6.05
N MET A 215 -12.38 3.12 -5.18
CA MET A 215 -13.17 2.80 -3.95
C MET A 215 -14.69 2.82 -4.20
N PRO A 216 -15.51 2.07 -3.42
CA PRO A 216 -16.97 1.99 -3.62
C PRO A 216 -17.71 3.33 -3.52
N TYR A 217 -17.21 4.27 -2.71
CA TYR A 217 -17.75 5.64 -2.57
C TYR A 217 -17.46 6.53 -3.80
N LEU A 218 -16.58 6.10 -4.71
CA LEU A 218 -16.23 6.80 -5.95
C LEU A 218 -17.12 6.39 -7.13
N ARG A 219 -18.05 5.44 -6.93
CA ARG A 219 -19.06 5.00 -7.90
C ARG A 219 -20.35 5.83 -7.85
N GLY A 220 -20.52 6.70 -6.85
CA GLY A 220 -21.60 7.69 -6.79
C GLY A 220 -21.24 8.99 -7.51
N GLY A 221 -22.24 9.87 -7.68
CA GLY A 221 -22.09 11.19 -8.31
C GLY A 221 -21.05 12.09 -7.64
N GLU A 222 -20.71 13.21 -8.31
CA GLU A 222 -19.71 14.16 -7.81
C GLU A 222 -20.04 14.68 -6.42
N CYS A 223 -19.11 14.52 -5.48
CA CYS A 223 -19.22 15.11 -4.15
C CYS A 223 -17.84 15.55 -3.64
N PRO A 224 -17.75 16.57 -2.78
CA PRO A 224 -16.48 17.15 -2.33
C PRO A 224 -15.55 16.12 -1.66
N ILE A 225 -16.10 15.13 -0.98
CA ILE A 225 -15.35 14.03 -0.35
C ILE A 225 -14.66 13.15 -1.41
N ARG A 226 -15.29 12.93 -2.56
CA ARG A 226 -14.73 12.19 -3.69
C ARG A 226 -13.57 12.94 -4.35
N GLU A 227 -13.67 14.26 -4.46
CA GLU A 227 -12.58 15.09 -4.95
C GLU A 227 -11.40 15.14 -3.98
N ILE A 228 -11.68 15.25 -2.67
CA ILE A 228 -10.64 15.25 -1.62
C ILE A 228 -9.97 13.89 -1.47
N LEU A 229 -10.68 12.77 -1.61
CA LEU A 229 -10.10 11.42 -1.55
C LEU A 229 -9.28 11.10 -2.81
N LYS A 230 -9.73 11.56 -3.98
CA LYS A 230 -8.89 11.59 -5.18
C LYS A 230 -7.65 12.41 -4.88
N GLU A 231 -7.78 13.68 -4.52
CA GLU A 231 -6.64 14.52 -4.12
C GLU A 231 -5.75 13.81 -3.10
N ILE A 232 -6.21 13.16 -2.03
CA ILE A 232 -5.31 12.47 -1.07
C ILE A 232 -4.58 11.27 -1.71
N SER A 233 -5.25 10.50 -2.57
CA SER A 233 -4.62 9.39 -3.31
C SER A 233 -3.68 9.87 -4.43
N GLN A 234 -3.82 11.14 -4.82
CA GLN A 234 -3.16 11.75 -5.96
C GLN A 234 -2.23 12.90 -5.61
N SER A 235 -2.25 13.35 -4.37
CA SER A 235 -1.40 14.38 -3.82
C SER A 235 -0.20 13.66 -3.29
N LYS A 236 0.94 14.06 -3.83
CA LYS A 236 2.22 13.87 -3.19
C LYS A 236 2.16 14.38 -1.77
N ILE A 237 1.92 13.42 -0.87
CA ILE A 237 2.40 13.44 0.50
C ILE A 237 3.60 12.51 0.42
N PHE A 238 4.70 12.93 -0.18
CA PHE A 238 5.21 14.29 -0.32
C PHE A 238 5.97 14.42 -1.66
#